data_AF-A0A930E836-F1
#
_entry.id   AF-A0A930E836-F1
#
_cell.length_a   1.000
_cell.length_b   1.000
_cell.length_c   1.000
_cell.angle_alpha   90.00
_cell.angle_beta   90.00
_cell.angle_gamma   90.00
#
_symmetry.space_group_name_H-M   'P 1'
#
loop_
_entity.id
_entity.type
_entity.pdbx_description
1 polymer ?
#
loop_
_entity_poly.entity_id
_entity_poly.type
_entity_poly.pdbx_seq_one_letter_code
_entity_poly.pdbx_strand_id
1 'polypeptide(L)'
;MNRNRHIRDVLKRLGKGNVSVEKQDKSKVAKIKKDELFGINKSGNISRMLPSELLNLEDENLKYLFYAKYLENSLLTYEIKGKDEVEKNEVEEKISNKGPIVVCLDTSGSMKGTPLLRAKALVLSIIKILRNENRELYVILFGAKGQFQEISLEGEEDITKAVKFLKKSYEGGTDFETPLKRGIEIISEKEVYKKADILMVTDGSCRISYQFKRILKEEKERLDFKIYTVICDADRVEKDFSDGVIVI
;
A
#
# COMPACT_ATOMS: atom_id res chain seq x y z
N MET A 1 7.28 16.01 -2.04
CA MET A 1 7.65 14.93 -1.08
C MET A 1 6.65 14.69 0.05
N ASN A 2 5.71 15.61 0.38
CA ASN A 2 4.76 15.41 1.50
C ASN A 2 3.59 14.44 1.24
N ARG A 3 3.08 14.30 0.00
CA ARG A 3 1.93 13.43 -0.32
C ARG A 3 2.17 11.94 -0.01
N ASN A 4 3.41 11.45 -0.16
CA ASN A 4 3.75 10.06 0.16
C ASN A 4 3.75 9.74 1.67
N ARG A 5 3.79 10.76 2.54
CA ARG A 5 3.76 10.55 4.00
C ARG A 5 2.36 10.12 4.45
N HIS A 6 1.33 10.80 3.95
CA HIS A 6 -0.07 10.47 4.26
C HIS A 6 -0.43 9.05 3.82
N ILE A 7 -0.04 8.63 2.62
CA ILE A 7 -0.30 7.27 2.11
C ILE A 7 0.40 6.23 3.00
N ARG A 8 1.66 6.46 3.37
CA ARG A 8 2.37 5.57 4.30
C ARG A 8 1.73 5.51 5.68
N ASP A 9 1.24 6.63 6.19
CA ASP A 9 0.56 6.66 7.48
C ASP A 9 -0.77 5.92 7.46
N VAL A 10 -1.49 5.96 6.33
CA VAL A 10 -2.71 5.17 6.13
C VAL A 10 -2.39 3.68 6.03
N LEU A 11 -1.38 3.32 5.23
CA LEU A 11 -0.93 1.93 5.11
C LEU A 11 -0.39 1.34 6.42
N LYS A 12 0.16 2.19 7.30
CA LYS A 12 0.52 1.81 8.67
C LYS A 12 -0.69 1.51 9.56
N ARG A 13 -1.82 2.15 9.28
CA ARG A 13 -3.09 1.96 10.01
C ARG A 13 -3.97 0.84 9.43
N LEU A 14 -3.69 0.43 8.18
CA LEU A 14 -4.35 -0.68 7.49
C LEU A 14 -3.70 -2.02 7.86
N GLY A 15 -4.53 -3.02 8.10
CA GLY A 15 -4.17 -4.35 8.55
C GLY A 15 -4.24 -4.45 10.07
N LYS A 16 -4.99 -5.44 10.57
CA LYS A 16 -5.12 -5.69 12.01
C LYS A 16 -3.85 -6.30 12.54
N GLY A 17 -3.02 -5.46 13.15
CA GLY A 17 -1.84 -5.91 13.86
C GLY A 17 -1.89 -5.50 15.32
N ASN A 18 -1.54 -6.45 16.19
CA ASN A 18 -1.26 -6.11 17.56
C ASN A 18 0.00 -5.25 17.56
N VAL A 19 -0.15 -3.99 17.97
CA VAL A 19 0.96 -3.23 18.56
C VAL A 19 1.14 -3.77 19.98
N SER A 20 1.38 -5.08 20.12
CA SER A 20 1.96 -5.60 21.36
C SER A 20 3.40 -5.10 21.35
N VAL A 21 3.59 -3.95 21.99
CA VAL A 21 4.89 -3.55 22.53
C VAL A 21 5.18 -4.53 23.67
N GLU A 22 5.43 -5.80 23.34
CA GLU A 22 6.20 -6.64 24.23
C GLU A 22 7.61 -6.04 24.17
N LYS A 23 7.92 -5.22 25.17
CA LYS A 23 9.30 -4.93 25.55
C LYS A 23 9.91 -6.28 25.91
N GLN A 24 10.38 -7.04 24.92
CA GLN A 24 11.27 -8.14 25.21
C GLN A 24 12.57 -7.52 25.72
N ASP A 25 12.95 -7.96 26.91
CA ASP A 25 14.10 -7.51 27.65
C ASP A 25 15.34 -7.47 26.76
N LYS A 26 16.00 -6.31 26.72
CA LYS A 26 17.31 -6.09 26.09
C LYS A 26 18.41 -6.82 26.86
N SER A 27 18.30 -8.12 27.04
CA SER A 27 19.36 -8.94 27.61
C SER A 27 19.81 -9.96 26.57
N LYS A 28 21.05 -9.75 26.11
CA LYS A 28 21.91 -10.65 25.31
C LYS A 28 21.74 -10.59 23.78
N VAL A 29 22.03 -9.42 23.20
CA VAL A 29 22.73 -9.42 21.90
C VAL A 29 24.13 -8.88 22.16
N ALA A 30 25.14 -9.68 21.84
CA ALA A 30 26.54 -9.32 21.97
C ALA A 30 26.78 -7.95 21.31
N LYS A 31 27.59 -7.09 21.95
CA LYS A 31 28.08 -5.84 21.36
C LYS A 31 28.98 -6.19 20.16
N ILE A 32 28.37 -6.44 19.00
CA ILE A 32 29.06 -6.58 17.72
C ILE A 32 29.59 -5.19 17.35
N LYS A 33 30.85 -5.12 16.93
CA LYS A 33 31.51 -3.86 16.57
C LYS A 33 30.70 -3.16 15.47
N LYS A 34 30.35 -1.90 15.74
CA LYS A 34 29.65 -1.02 14.80
C LYS A 34 30.66 -0.64 13.71
N ASP A 35 30.23 -0.67 12.46
CA ASP A 35 30.94 -0.12 11.29
C ASP A 35 31.76 -1.11 10.44
N GLU A 36 31.32 -2.36 10.30
CA GLU A 36 31.83 -3.23 9.23
C GLU A 36 30.99 -3.07 7.96
N LEU A 37 31.68 -2.75 6.85
CA LEU A 37 31.11 -2.76 5.51
C LEU A 37 30.67 -4.18 5.14
N PHE A 38 29.38 -4.36 4.88
CA PHE A 38 28.79 -5.68 4.66
C PHE A 38 28.33 -5.92 3.23
N GLY A 39 27.97 -4.86 2.50
CA GLY A 39 27.46 -5.00 1.14
C GLY A 39 27.08 -3.69 0.47
N ILE A 40 26.21 -3.81 -0.52
CA ILE A 40 25.64 -2.68 -1.27
C ILE A 40 24.13 -2.81 -1.18
N ASN A 41 23.46 -1.73 -0.80
CA ASN A 41 22.02 -1.62 -0.76
C ASN A 41 21.57 -0.33 -1.46
N LYS A 42 20.28 -0.21 -1.76
CA LYS A 42 19.68 1.02 -2.29
C LYS A 42 19.20 1.91 -1.15
N SER A 43 19.62 3.18 -1.13
CA SER A 43 19.10 4.17 -0.18
C SER A 43 19.17 5.60 -0.74
N GLY A 44 18.65 6.57 0.01
CA GLY A 44 18.83 8.00 -0.27
C GLY A 44 20.01 8.63 0.49
N ASN A 45 20.88 7.83 1.11
CA ASN A 45 21.95 8.35 1.96
C ASN A 45 23.19 8.69 1.14
N ILE A 46 23.32 9.98 0.79
CA ILE A 46 24.44 10.51 0.00
C ILE A 46 25.79 10.20 0.66
N SER A 47 25.88 10.27 1.99
CA SER A 47 27.13 10.03 2.72
C SER A 47 27.67 8.61 2.58
N ARG A 48 26.82 7.64 2.21
CA ARG A 48 27.20 6.23 2.02
C ARG A 48 27.15 5.81 0.55
N MET A 49 26.99 6.76 -0.37
CA MET A 49 26.77 6.45 -1.77
C MET A 49 28.02 5.89 -2.47
N LEU A 50 27.81 4.96 -3.40
CA LEU A 50 28.88 4.45 -4.24
C LEU A 50 29.44 5.55 -5.16
N PRO A 51 30.75 5.56 -5.43
CA PRO A 51 31.35 6.49 -6.39
C PRO A 51 30.72 6.42 -7.79
N SER A 52 30.23 5.26 -8.20
CA SER A 52 29.54 5.09 -9.48
C SER A 52 28.25 5.91 -9.61
N GLU A 53 27.54 6.16 -8.51
CA GLU A 53 26.40 7.07 -8.52
C GLU A 53 26.84 8.54 -8.56
N LEU A 54 28.01 8.88 -8.00
CA LEU A 54 28.54 10.24 -8.06
C LEU A 54 28.92 10.63 -9.49
N LEU A 55 29.46 9.69 -10.26
CA LEU A 55 29.77 9.90 -11.68
C LEU A 55 28.52 10.29 -12.50
N ASN A 56 27.35 9.76 -12.13
CA ASN A 56 26.10 10.17 -12.77
C ASN A 56 25.77 11.64 -12.52
N LEU A 57 26.21 12.22 -11.39
CA LEU A 57 25.94 13.63 -11.06
C LEU A 57 26.85 14.60 -11.83
N GLU A 58 28.07 14.18 -12.16
CA GLU A 58 29.06 15.00 -12.90
C GLU A 58 28.77 15.07 -14.40
N ASP A 59 28.24 14.00 -15.00
CA ASP A 59 27.89 13.96 -16.42
C ASP A 59 26.56 14.67 -16.70
N GLU A 60 26.54 15.64 -17.61
CA GLU A 60 25.33 16.42 -17.92
C GLU A 60 24.15 15.56 -18.42
N ASN A 61 24.42 14.46 -19.12
CA ASN A 61 23.39 13.57 -19.63
C ASN A 61 22.85 12.64 -18.54
N LEU A 62 23.69 12.21 -17.59
CA LEU A 62 23.31 11.27 -16.53
C LEU A 62 22.85 11.96 -15.24
N LYS A 63 23.04 13.28 -15.11
CA LYS A 63 22.67 14.06 -13.93
C LYS A 63 21.20 13.88 -13.54
N TYR A 64 20.30 13.78 -14.52
CA TYR A 64 18.88 13.54 -14.27
C TYR A 64 18.60 12.12 -13.78
N LEU A 65 19.41 11.13 -14.18
CA LEU A 65 19.32 9.77 -13.64
C LEU A 65 19.71 9.74 -12.15
N PHE A 66 20.76 10.47 -11.77
CA PHE A 66 21.13 10.64 -10.36
C PHE A 66 19.97 11.24 -9.57
N TYR A 67 19.38 12.34 -10.04
CA TYR A 67 18.28 12.98 -9.34
C TYR A 67 17.04 12.10 -9.25
N ALA A 68 16.70 11.36 -10.30
CA ALA A 68 15.61 10.40 -10.28
C ALA A 68 15.85 9.32 -9.20
N LYS A 69 17.04 8.72 -9.18
CA LYS A 69 17.40 7.72 -8.16
C LYS A 69 17.39 8.30 -6.75
N TYR A 70 17.91 9.51 -6.54
CA TYR A 70 17.91 10.16 -5.24
C TYR A 70 16.49 10.40 -4.72
N LEU A 71 15.59 10.91 -5.57
CA LEU A 71 14.19 11.16 -5.22
C LEU A 71 13.42 9.85 -4.92
N GLU A 72 13.82 8.75 -5.54
CA GLU A 72 13.24 7.43 -5.31
C GLU A 72 13.87 6.67 -4.13
N ASN A 73 14.88 7.22 -3.45
CA ASN A 73 15.74 6.53 -2.49
C ASN A 73 16.37 5.24 -3.06
N SER A 74 16.76 5.26 -4.33
CA SER A 74 17.27 4.11 -5.07
C SER A 74 18.75 4.22 -5.49
N LEU A 75 19.52 5.15 -4.91
CA LEU A 75 20.97 5.24 -5.12
C LEU A 75 21.66 4.02 -4.52
N LEU A 76 22.66 3.48 -5.21
CA LEU A 76 23.52 2.45 -4.63
C LEU A 76 24.39 3.04 -3.53
N THR A 77 24.31 2.46 -2.34
CA THR A 77 25.01 2.89 -1.13
C THR A 77 25.63 1.68 -0.42
N TYR A 78 26.76 1.90 0.24
CA TYR A 78 27.39 0.94 1.13
C TYR A 78 26.47 0.58 2.31
N GLU A 79 26.30 -0.73 2.54
CA GLU A 79 25.54 -1.29 3.65
C GLU A 79 26.47 -1.61 4.83
N ILE A 80 26.07 -1.22 6.04
CA ILE A 80 26.88 -1.38 7.25
C ILE A 80 26.20 -2.38 8.19
N LYS A 81 26.90 -3.47 8.53
CA LYS A 81 26.38 -4.50 9.44
C LYS A 81 26.16 -3.94 10.85
N GLY A 82 25.11 -4.42 11.52
CA GLY A 82 24.76 -4.02 12.89
C GLY A 82 23.85 -2.79 13.00
N LYS A 83 24.08 -1.70 12.25
CA LYS A 83 23.13 -0.57 12.26
C LYS A 83 21.94 -0.84 11.34
N ASP A 84 22.20 -1.24 10.10
CA ASP A 84 21.14 -1.51 9.14
C ASP A 84 20.43 -2.86 9.46
N GLU A 85 21.11 -3.84 10.07
CA GLU A 85 20.47 -5.10 10.54
C GLU A 85 19.54 -4.88 11.75
N VAL A 86 19.93 -4.07 12.75
CA VAL A 86 19.04 -3.77 13.88
C VAL A 86 17.85 -2.93 13.44
N GLU A 87 18.05 -1.95 12.55
CA GLU A 87 16.94 -1.19 11.96
C GLU A 87 16.03 -2.08 11.11
N LYS A 88 16.59 -3.01 10.29
CA LYS A 88 15.80 -3.96 9.51
C LYS A 88 15.02 -4.93 10.40
N ASN A 89 15.65 -5.55 11.40
CA ASN A 89 14.99 -6.51 12.29
C ASN A 89 13.89 -5.85 13.13
N GLU A 90 14.13 -4.65 13.69
CA GLU A 90 13.07 -3.92 14.42
C GLU A 90 11.91 -3.48 13.51
N VAL A 91 12.20 -3.22 12.23
CA VAL A 91 11.19 -2.87 11.22
C VAL A 91 10.42 -4.12 10.77
N GLU A 92 11.11 -5.23 10.51
CA GLU A 92 10.54 -6.53 10.15
C GLU A 92 9.65 -7.10 11.25
N GLU A 93 10.04 -7.03 12.53
CA GLU A 93 9.19 -7.43 13.66
C GLU A 93 7.92 -6.57 13.78
N LYS A 94 8.01 -5.25 13.54
CA LYS A 94 6.84 -4.35 13.49
C LYS A 94 5.93 -4.59 12.28
N ILE A 95 6.49 -5.11 11.20
CA ILE A 95 5.81 -5.39 9.94
C ILE A 95 5.09 -6.74 9.98
N SER A 96 5.74 -7.77 10.54
CA SER A 96 5.23 -9.14 10.71
C SER A 96 3.87 -9.20 11.40
N ASN A 97 3.56 -8.19 12.21
CA ASN A 97 2.27 -8.11 12.91
C ASN A 97 1.10 -7.57 12.08
N LYS A 98 1.26 -7.07 10.85
CA LYS A 98 0.16 -6.43 10.09
C LYS A 98 -0.52 -7.37 9.10
N GLY A 99 -1.85 -7.45 9.15
CA GLY A 99 -2.66 -8.23 8.20
C GLY A 99 -2.60 -7.73 6.74
N PRO A 100 -3.09 -8.54 5.78
CA PRO A 100 -3.14 -8.18 4.37
C PRO A 100 -4.15 -7.06 4.09
N ILE A 101 -4.27 -6.62 2.83
CA ILE A 101 -5.18 -5.54 2.44
C ILE A 101 -6.05 -5.99 1.27
N VAL A 102 -7.34 -5.64 1.29
CA VAL A 102 -8.25 -5.79 0.15
C VAL A 102 -8.52 -4.40 -0.44
N VAL A 103 -8.12 -4.17 -1.69
CA VAL A 103 -8.30 -2.89 -2.39
C VAL A 103 -9.49 -2.98 -3.33
N CYS A 104 -10.45 -2.08 -3.17
CA CYS A 104 -11.54 -1.85 -4.10
C CYS A 104 -11.24 -0.59 -4.92
N LEU A 105 -10.84 -0.76 -6.17
CA LEU A 105 -10.49 0.33 -7.08
C LEU A 105 -11.63 0.62 -8.05
N ASP A 106 -12.18 1.82 -7.96
CA ASP A 106 -13.17 2.36 -8.87
C ASP A 106 -12.54 2.61 -10.24
N THR A 107 -13.12 2.00 -11.26
CA THR A 107 -12.69 2.19 -12.65
C THR A 107 -13.80 2.72 -13.54
N SER A 108 -14.88 3.23 -12.94
CA SER A 108 -16.06 3.79 -13.61
C SER A 108 -15.73 4.97 -14.53
N GLY A 109 -16.71 5.36 -15.36
CA GLY A 109 -16.55 6.43 -16.34
C GLY A 109 -16.13 7.78 -15.74
N SER A 110 -16.55 8.11 -14.51
CA SER A 110 -16.17 9.37 -13.86
C SER A 110 -14.70 9.41 -13.42
N MET A 111 -14.08 8.25 -13.21
CA MET A 111 -12.65 8.15 -12.92
C MET A 111 -11.77 8.37 -14.17
N LYS A 112 -12.34 8.40 -15.39
CA LYS A 112 -11.59 8.47 -16.64
C LYS A 112 -10.66 9.69 -16.67
N GLY A 113 -9.41 9.47 -17.08
CA GLY A 113 -8.38 10.51 -17.14
C GLY A 113 -7.51 10.56 -15.89
N THR A 114 -7.32 11.74 -15.32
CA THR A 114 -6.38 11.98 -14.21
C THR A 114 -6.74 11.24 -12.91
N PRO A 115 -8.03 11.11 -12.49
CA PRO A 115 -8.35 10.41 -11.25
C PRO A 115 -7.94 8.93 -11.29
N LEU A 116 -8.28 8.22 -12.38
CA LEU A 116 -7.89 6.82 -12.57
C LEU A 116 -6.37 6.64 -12.65
N LEU A 117 -5.65 7.57 -13.27
CA LEU A 117 -4.18 7.52 -13.31
C LEU A 117 -3.59 7.62 -11.89
N ARG A 118 -4.08 8.56 -11.07
CA ARG A 118 -3.67 8.71 -9.67
C ARG A 118 -4.02 7.47 -8.85
N ALA A 119 -5.22 6.93 -9.05
CA ALA A 119 -5.68 5.74 -8.35
C ALA A 119 -4.81 4.51 -8.68
N LYS A 120 -4.50 4.27 -9.96
CA LYS A 120 -3.60 3.18 -10.38
C LYS A 120 -2.18 3.37 -9.85
N ALA A 121 -1.65 4.59 -9.87
CA ALA A 121 -0.34 4.91 -9.31
C ALA A 121 -0.30 4.69 -7.78
N LEU A 122 -1.38 5.01 -7.09
CA LEU A 122 -1.55 4.71 -5.67
C LEU A 122 -1.50 3.20 -5.43
N VAL A 123 -2.32 2.41 -6.14
CA VAL A 123 -2.34 0.95 -5.98
C VAL A 123 -0.97 0.33 -6.28
N LEU A 124 -0.27 0.79 -7.32
CA LEU A 124 1.11 0.35 -7.59
C LEU A 124 2.10 0.71 -6.46
N SER A 125 1.95 1.89 -5.86
CA SER A 125 2.78 2.29 -4.72
C SER A 125 2.49 1.42 -3.50
N ILE A 126 1.22 1.05 -3.28
CA ILE A 126 0.80 0.14 -2.22
C ILE A 126 1.40 -1.25 -2.45
N ILE A 127 1.31 -1.80 -3.66
CA ILE A 127 1.93 -3.08 -4.02
C ILE A 127 3.42 -3.07 -3.68
N LYS A 128 4.14 -2.00 -4.06
CA LYS A 128 5.57 -1.86 -3.76
C LYS A 128 5.86 -1.84 -2.26
N ILE A 129 5.03 -1.15 -1.47
CA ILE A 129 5.19 -1.08 -0.01
C ILE A 129 4.90 -2.44 0.63
N LEU A 130 3.76 -3.07 0.30
CA LEU A 130 3.34 -4.34 0.89
C LEU A 130 4.29 -5.48 0.52
N ARG A 131 4.89 -5.46 -0.68
CA ARG A 131 5.95 -6.39 -1.05
C ARG A 131 7.16 -6.29 -0.12
N ASN A 132 7.64 -5.08 0.16
CA ASN A 132 8.73 -4.88 1.10
C ASN A 132 8.34 -5.28 2.53
N GLU A 133 7.04 -5.27 2.83
CA GLU A 133 6.47 -5.67 4.11
C GLU A 133 6.11 -7.17 4.17
N ASN A 134 6.33 -7.94 3.09
CA ASN A 134 5.88 -9.33 2.94
C ASN A 134 4.39 -9.54 3.29
N ARG A 135 3.52 -8.60 2.87
CA ARG A 135 2.07 -8.60 3.11
C ARG A 135 1.32 -8.87 1.81
N GLU A 136 0.31 -9.70 1.88
CA GLU A 136 -0.56 -9.98 0.72
C GLU A 136 -1.49 -8.83 0.40
N LEU A 137 -1.82 -8.69 -0.89
CA LEU A 137 -2.75 -7.71 -1.40
C LEU A 137 -3.77 -8.35 -2.32
N TYR A 138 -5.04 -8.11 -2.08
CA TYR A 138 -6.11 -8.45 -3.00
C TYR A 138 -6.60 -7.18 -3.70
N VAL A 139 -6.76 -7.19 -5.02
CA VAL A 139 -7.23 -6.02 -5.78
C VAL A 139 -8.49 -6.37 -6.55
N ILE A 140 -9.55 -5.59 -6.33
CA ILE A 140 -10.85 -5.67 -6.98
C ILE A 140 -11.03 -4.39 -7.81
N LEU A 141 -11.05 -4.51 -9.14
CA LEU A 141 -11.48 -3.43 -10.03
C LEU A 141 -12.99 -3.53 -10.19
N PHE A 142 -13.71 -2.42 -10.07
CA PHE A 142 -15.16 -2.43 -10.24
C PHE A 142 -15.67 -1.26 -11.11
N GLY A 143 -16.91 -1.40 -11.57
CA GLY A 143 -17.66 -0.40 -12.33
C GLY A 143 -19.12 -0.41 -11.91
N ALA A 144 -20.03 -0.67 -12.85
CA ALA A 144 -21.46 -0.74 -12.56
C ALA A 144 -21.81 -1.99 -11.72
N LYS A 145 -23.06 -2.06 -11.26
CA LYS A 145 -23.56 -3.18 -10.44
C LYS A 145 -23.24 -4.54 -11.09
N GLY A 146 -22.58 -5.42 -10.33
CA GLY A 146 -22.16 -6.74 -10.79
C GLY A 146 -20.92 -6.77 -11.71
N GLN A 147 -20.35 -5.62 -12.06
CA GLN A 147 -19.13 -5.54 -12.87
C GLN A 147 -17.90 -5.40 -11.98
N PHE A 148 -17.16 -6.50 -11.81
CA PHE A 148 -15.87 -6.46 -11.17
C PHE A 148 -14.89 -7.52 -11.73
N GLN A 149 -13.61 -7.28 -11.50
CA GLN A 149 -12.52 -8.20 -11.75
C GLN A 149 -11.62 -8.21 -10.53
N GLU A 150 -11.02 -9.35 -10.23
CA GLU A 150 -10.20 -9.51 -9.03
C GLU A 150 -8.88 -10.24 -9.30
N ILE A 151 -7.87 -9.97 -8.47
CA ILE A 151 -6.59 -10.65 -8.47
C ILE A 151 -6.05 -10.71 -7.03
N SER A 152 -5.53 -11.89 -6.65
CA SER A 152 -4.65 -12.04 -5.47
C SER A 152 -3.24 -11.73 -5.91
N LEU A 153 -2.53 -10.89 -5.16
CA LEU A 153 -1.13 -10.62 -5.39
C LEU A 153 -0.29 -11.20 -4.25
N GLU A 154 0.51 -12.21 -4.56
CA GLU A 154 1.29 -13.05 -3.65
C GLU A 154 2.75 -13.10 -4.14
N GLY A 155 3.69 -12.57 -3.35
CA GLY A 155 5.13 -12.77 -3.56
C GLY A 155 5.80 -11.95 -4.69
N GLU A 156 6.98 -12.42 -5.13
CA GLU A 156 7.96 -11.63 -5.90
C GLU A 156 7.65 -11.43 -7.39
N GLU A 157 6.84 -12.31 -8.00
CA GLU A 157 6.59 -12.35 -9.46
C GLU A 157 5.50 -11.39 -9.96
N ASP A 158 4.99 -10.51 -9.10
CA ASP A 158 3.63 -9.98 -9.30
C ASP A 158 3.50 -8.60 -9.93
N ILE A 159 4.58 -7.85 -10.10
CA ILE A 159 4.45 -6.47 -10.58
C ILE A 159 3.96 -6.44 -12.02
N THR A 160 4.45 -7.33 -12.89
CA THR A 160 4.01 -7.39 -14.29
C THR A 160 2.55 -7.82 -14.42
N LYS A 161 2.12 -8.79 -13.59
CA LYS A 161 0.73 -9.26 -13.53
C LYS A 161 -0.18 -8.14 -13.00
N ALA A 162 0.21 -7.47 -11.92
CA ALA A 162 -0.50 -6.34 -11.36
C ALA A 162 -0.60 -5.18 -12.37
N VAL A 163 0.47 -4.82 -13.06
CA VAL A 163 0.46 -3.77 -14.09
C VAL A 163 -0.49 -4.15 -15.24
N LYS A 164 -0.44 -5.41 -15.71
CA LYS A 164 -1.35 -5.88 -16.77
C LYS A 164 -2.81 -5.87 -16.30
N PHE A 165 -3.07 -6.25 -15.06
CA PHE A 165 -4.39 -6.23 -14.46
C PHE A 165 -4.92 -4.80 -14.30
N LEU A 166 -4.11 -3.89 -13.74
CA LEU A 166 -4.43 -2.48 -13.57
C LEU A 166 -4.61 -1.73 -14.90
N LYS A 167 -4.21 -2.28 -16.05
CA LYS A 167 -4.54 -1.67 -17.36
C LYS A 167 -6.03 -1.79 -17.71
N LYS A 168 -6.76 -2.74 -17.11
CA LYS A 168 -8.19 -2.92 -17.32
C LYS A 168 -9.00 -1.80 -16.66
N SER A 169 -10.22 -1.57 -17.14
CA SER A 169 -11.16 -0.58 -16.60
C SER A 169 -12.58 -0.84 -17.10
N TYR A 170 -13.57 -0.34 -16.37
CA TYR A 170 -14.98 -0.36 -16.75
C TYR A 170 -15.47 1.04 -17.08
N GLU A 171 -15.71 1.38 -18.35
CA GLU A 171 -16.09 2.75 -18.74
C GLU A 171 -17.59 3.09 -18.52
N GLY A 172 -18.23 2.48 -17.51
CA GLY A 172 -19.67 2.55 -17.25
C GLY A 172 -20.03 3.26 -15.94
N GLY A 173 -21.17 2.87 -15.36
CA GLY A 173 -21.64 3.38 -14.07
C GLY A 173 -20.79 2.92 -12.87
N THR A 174 -21.26 3.24 -11.67
CA THR A 174 -20.52 3.02 -10.42
C THR A 174 -21.42 2.37 -9.38
N ASP A 175 -20.97 1.27 -8.77
CA ASP A 175 -21.63 0.62 -7.64
C ASP A 175 -20.61 0.27 -6.54
N PHE A 176 -20.78 0.85 -5.35
CA PHE A 176 -19.91 0.57 -4.21
C PHE A 176 -20.33 -0.69 -3.45
N GLU A 177 -21.57 -1.16 -3.58
CA GLU A 177 -22.03 -2.32 -2.81
C GLU A 177 -21.42 -3.63 -3.33
N THR A 178 -21.33 -3.82 -4.65
CA THR A 178 -20.70 -5.01 -5.26
C THR A 178 -19.27 -5.27 -4.77
N PRO A 179 -18.31 -4.33 -4.89
CA PRO A 179 -16.94 -4.57 -4.45
C PRO A 179 -16.82 -4.71 -2.93
N LEU A 180 -17.65 -4.00 -2.15
CA LEU A 180 -17.65 -4.11 -0.68
C LEU A 180 -18.15 -5.49 -0.23
N LYS A 181 -19.23 -6.01 -0.83
CA LYS A 181 -19.70 -7.38 -0.56
C LYS A 181 -18.61 -8.40 -0.88
N ARG A 182 -17.98 -8.26 -2.04
CA ARG A 182 -16.91 -9.18 -2.44
C ARG A 182 -15.71 -9.10 -1.50
N GLY A 183 -15.33 -7.90 -1.06
CA GLY A 183 -14.28 -7.71 -0.06
C GLY A 183 -14.59 -8.39 1.28
N ILE A 184 -15.84 -8.28 1.75
CA ILE A 184 -16.31 -8.97 2.97
C ILE A 184 -16.25 -10.49 2.81
N GLU A 185 -16.70 -11.02 1.67
CA GLU A 185 -16.60 -12.45 1.35
C GLU A 185 -15.15 -12.92 1.41
N ILE A 186 -14.22 -12.19 0.80
CA ILE A 186 -12.78 -12.52 0.82
C ILE A 186 -12.25 -12.58 2.26
N ILE A 187 -12.59 -11.61 3.10
CA ILE A 187 -12.18 -11.58 4.52
C ILE A 187 -12.78 -12.74 5.30
N SER A 188 -14.03 -13.12 4.99
CA SER A 188 -14.76 -14.17 5.69
C SER A 188 -14.34 -15.59 5.25
N GLU A 189 -14.04 -15.79 3.97
CA GLU A 189 -13.79 -17.11 3.37
C GLU A 189 -12.30 -17.49 3.40
N LYS A 190 -11.40 -16.51 3.28
CA LYS A 190 -9.96 -16.80 3.17
C LYS A 190 -9.25 -16.56 4.50
N GLU A 191 -8.66 -17.63 5.04
CA GLU A 191 -7.92 -17.61 6.31
C GLU A 191 -6.86 -16.51 6.38
N VAL A 192 -6.11 -16.32 5.29
CA VAL A 192 -5.06 -15.29 5.23
C VAL A 192 -5.62 -13.88 5.40
N TYR A 193 -6.84 -13.63 4.93
CA TYR A 193 -7.48 -12.31 4.92
C TYR A 193 -8.33 -12.01 6.16
N LYS A 194 -8.38 -12.88 7.17
CA LYS A 194 -9.14 -12.63 8.41
C LYS A 194 -8.72 -11.36 9.16
N LYS A 195 -7.46 -10.96 9.02
CA LYS A 195 -6.90 -9.73 9.60
C LYS A 195 -6.85 -8.57 8.60
N ALA A 196 -7.48 -8.71 7.44
CA ALA A 196 -7.45 -7.68 6.42
C ALA A 196 -8.37 -6.50 6.75
N ASP A 197 -8.00 -5.36 6.22
CA ASP A 197 -8.85 -4.18 6.11
C ASP A 197 -9.13 -3.90 4.63
N ILE A 198 -10.21 -3.16 4.37
CA ILE A 198 -10.62 -2.76 3.02
C ILE A 198 -10.14 -1.33 2.75
N LEU A 199 -9.51 -1.13 1.59
CA LEU A 199 -9.17 0.18 1.04
C LEU A 199 -10.00 0.45 -0.20
N MET A 200 -10.92 1.41 -0.11
CA MET A 200 -11.70 1.91 -1.24
C MET A 200 -10.95 3.05 -1.92
N VAL A 201 -10.85 3.04 -3.24
CA VAL A 201 -10.23 4.12 -4.04
C VAL A 201 -11.21 4.56 -5.12
N THR A 202 -11.69 5.79 -5.05
CA THR A 202 -12.80 6.31 -5.88
C THR A 202 -12.71 7.83 -6.01
N ASP A 203 -13.56 8.44 -6.84
CA ASP A 203 -13.83 9.89 -6.88
C ASP A 203 -14.97 10.28 -5.91
N GLY A 204 -15.62 9.32 -5.26
CA GLY A 204 -16.71 9.56 -4.31
C GLY A 204 -18.08 9.75 -4.95
N SER A 205 -18.24 9.47 -6.24
CA SER A 205 -19.46 9.72 -7.00
C SER A 205 -20.54 8.63 -6.86
N CYS A 206 -20.64 7.95 -5.72
CA CYS A 206 -21.66 6.92 -5.49
C CYS A 206 -22.11 6.82 -4.03
N ARG A 207 -23.39 6.49 -3.83
CA ARG A 207 -24.02 6.29 -2.51
C ARG A 207 -24.34 4.82 -2.30
N ILE A 208 -24.19 4.34 -1.08
CA ILE A 208 -24.68 3.02 -0.68
C ILE A 208 -26.07 3.12 -0.04
N SER A 209 -26.90 2.09 -0.23
CA SER A 209 -28.25 2.05 0.31
C SER A 209 -28.27 1.95 1.84
N TYR A 210 -29.36 2.42 2.46
CA TYR A 210 -29.54 2.29 3.91
C TYR A 210 -29.55 0.82 4.37
N GLN A 211 -30.13 -0.07 3.57
CA GLN A 211 -30.14 -1.51 3.87
C GLN A 211 -28.71 -2.06 3.89
N PHE A 212 -27.89 -1.70 2.89
CA PHE A 212 -26.50 -2.14 2.86
C PHE A 212 -25.66 -1.56 3.99
N LYS A 213 -25.90 -0.31 4.42
CA LYS A 213 -25.24 0.26 5.61
C LYS A 213 -25.43 -0.58 6.87
N ARG A 214 -26.63 -1.12 7.08
CA ARG A 214 -26.93 -1.98 8.22
C ARG A 214 -26.14 -3.29 8.16
N ILE A 215 -26.19 -3.97 7.02
CA ILE A 215 -25.43 -5.20 6.76
C ILE A 215 -23.93 -4.94 6.97
N LEU A 216 -23.42 -3.84 6.42
CA LEU A 216 -22.02 -3.46 6.52
C LEU A 216 -21.61 -3.24 7.98
N LYS A 217 -22.46 -2.65 8.81
CA LYS A 217 -22.18 -2.45 10.24
C LYS A 217 -22.11 -3.79 10.98
N GLU A 218 -23.06 -4.68 10.74
CA GLU A 218 -23.09 -6.02 11.33
C GLU A 218 -21.84 -6.83 10.93
N GLU A 219 -21.46 -6.79 9.66
CA GLU A 219 -20.26 -7.46 9.16
C GLU A 219 -18.97 -6.86 9.71
N LYS A 220 -18.88 -5.53 9.86
CA LYS A 220 -17.74 -4.88 10.53
C LYS A 220 -17.60 -5.33 11.98
N GLU A 221 -18.69 -5.46 12.73
CA GLU A 221 -18.66 -5.95 14.11
C GLU A 221 -18.29 -7.44 14.17
N ARG A 222 -18.83 -8.26 13.26
CA ARG A 222 -18.59 -9.71 13.20
C ARG A 222 -17.15 -10.05 12.82
N LEU A 223 -16.63 -9.39 11.80
CA LEU A 223 -15.32 -9.68 11.21
C LEU A 223 -14.24 -8.71 11.70
N ASP A 224 -14.56 -7.67 12.47
CA ASP A 224 -13.64 -6.67 13.05
C ASP A 224 -12.75 -5.94 12.03
N PHE A 225 -13.20 -5.70 10.79
CA PHE A 225 -12.40 -4.99 9.77
C PHE A 225 -12.76 -3.51 9.66
N LYS A 226 -11.81 -2.72 9.15
CA LYS A 226 -12.00 -1.29 8.86
C LYS A 226 -12.04 -1.04 7.36
N ILE A 227 -12.71 0.03 6.98
CA ILE A 227 -12.78 0.55 5.62
C ILE A 227 -12.15 1.93 5.59
N TYR A 228 -11.10 2.10 4.80
CA TYR A 228 -10.53 3.41 4.51
C TYR A 228 -10.84 3.78 3.07
N THR A 229 -11.19 5.03 2.83
CA THR A 229 -11.50 5.53 1.48
C THR A 229 -10.49 6.60 1.06
N VAL A 230 -9.94 6.43 -0.14
CA VAL A 230 -9.10 7.43 -0.81
C VAL A 230 -9.89 8.04 -1.95
N ILE A 231 -10.08 9.35 -1.87
CA ILE A 231 -10.79 10.16 -2.85
C ILE A 231 -9.76 10.79 -3.79
N CYS A 232 -9.83 10.44 -5.07
CA CYS A 232 -8.89 10.90 -6.10
C CYS A 232 -9.28 12.25 -6.73
N ASP A 233 -10.49 12.74 -6.47
CA ASP A 233 -10.96 14.05 -6.92
C ASP A 233 -11.95 14.68 -5.91
N ALA A 234 -11.80 15.96 -5.63
CA ALA A 234 -12.16 16.56 -4.33
C ALA A 234 -13.63 16.97 -4.15
N ASP A 235 -14.52 16.64 -5.07
CA ASP A 235 -15.81 17.33 -5.14
C ASP A 235 -16.84 16.88 -4.10
N ARG A 236 -16.76 15.65 -3.54
CA ARG A 236 -17.65 15.20 -2.45
C ARG A 236 -17.00 14.17 -1.52
N VAL A 237 -17.04 14.45 -0.22
CA VAL A 237 -16.59 13.52 0.83
C VAL A 237 -17.79 13.04 1.63
N GLU A 238 -18.42 11.94 1.21
CA GLU A 238 -19.35 11.21 2.07
C GLU A 238 -18.59 10.25 2.97
N LYS A 239 -18.70 10.45 4.29
CA LYS A 239 -18.02 9.64 5.31
C LYS A 239 -18.87 8.44 5.78
N ASP A 240 -20.02 8.20 5.17
CA ASP A 240 -21.10 7.42 5.77
C ASP A 240 -20.81 5.92 5.99
N PHE A 241 -19.74 5.37 5.40
CA PHE A 241 -19.36 3.96 5.56
C PHE A 241 -17.88 3.73 5.87
N SER A 242 -17.08 4.78 5.83
CA SER A 242 -15.62 4.70 5.94
C SER A 242 -15.16 5.09 7.34
N ASP A 243 -14.25 4.31 7.93
CA ASP A 243 -13.61 4.59 9.21
C ASP A 243 -12.56 5.70 9.10
N GLY A 244 -12.07 5.95 7.89
CA GLY A 244 -11.21 7.09 7.58
C GLY A 244 -11.28 7.47 6.09
N VAL A 245 -11.15 8.76 5.80
CA VAL A 245 -11.15 9.26 4.42
C VAL A 245 -9.91 10.13 4.18
N ILE A 246 -9.24 9.91 3.05
CA ILE A 246 -8.08 10.67 2.59
C ILE A 246 -8.37 11.22 1.20
N VAL A 247 -8.01 12.46 0.95
CA VAL A 247 -8.14 13.10 -0.37
C VAL A 247 -6.74 13.28 -0.94
N ILE A 248 -6.51 12.91 -2.20
CA ILE A 248 -5.18 12.96 -2.85
C ILE A 248 -5.12 13.85 -4.10
#